data_AF-A0A919QCY2-F1
#
_entry.id   AF-A0A919QCY2-F1
#
_cell.length_a   1.000
_cell.length_b   1.000
_cell.length_c   1.000
_cell.angle_alpha   90.00
_cell.angle_beta   90.00
_cell.angle_gamma   90.00
#
_symmetry.space_group_name_H-M   'P 1'
#
loop_
_entity.id
_entity.type
_entity.pdbx_description
1 polymer ?
#
loop_
_entity_poly.entity_id
_entity_poly.type
_entity_poly.pdbx_seq_one_letter_code
_entity_poly.pdbx_strand_id
1 'polypeptide(L)'
;MLERSQDDTITQDLLAVVTRELGYREKAGQHTKFGAWYADLTKDPQYRNAPWCDMFIAWAADKAGVTDYVGEFAWTPSHARWFEQHDAWTDQPEPGALVFFDWAGGNGIPGIDHVGIVEKVENGKIHTIEANVDKVWLKRKVRDESKIVGYGLPRKVRETLTTSPTTVELRPDAVTAVANPSPGLDPTAAVATTVLALALAASLVATGIHVRRFAVSTGRHRRKARAAAAADTQITETPRRRALTP
;
A
#
# COMPACT_ATOMS: atom_id res chain seq x y z
N MET A 1 16.55 -7.20 -23.36
CA MET A 1 15.16 -7.70 -23.42
C MET A 1 14.94 -8.38 -22.09
N LEU A 2 14.26 -7.73 -21.14
CA LEU A 2 14.02 -8.30 -19.82
C LEU A 2 13.18 -9.57 -20.00
N GLU A 3 13.73 -10.71 -19.60
CA GLU A 3 12.97 -11.96 -19.48
C GLU A 3 11.76 -11.66 -18.60
N ARG A 4 10.57 -11.72 -19.17
CA ARG A 4 9.34 -11.83 -18.38
C ARG A 4 9.49 -13.13 -17.59
N SER A 5 9.76 -13.05 -16.30
CA SER A 5 9.71 -14.21 -15.43
C SER A 5 8.35 -14.86 -15.61
N GLN A 6 8.34 -16.12 -16.05
CA GLN A 6 7.11 -16.88 -16.27
C GLN A 6 6.25 -17.03 -15.00
N ASP A 7 6.74 -16.61 -13.83
CA ASP A 7 6.10 -16.82 -12.52
C ASP A 7 5.74 -15.52 -11.75
N ASP A 8 5.56 -14.38 -12.44
CA ASP A 8 4.97 -13.19 -11.78
C ASP A 8 3.44 -13.28 -11.71
N THR A 9 2.96 -14.27 -10.95
CA THR A 9 1.54 -14.49 -10.70
C THR A 9 0.92 -13.30 -9.98
N ILE A 10 1.68 -12.58 -9.15
CA ILE A 10 1.19 -11.40 -8.41
C ILE A 10 0.69 -10.34 -9.39
N THR A 11 1.52 -9.97 -10.37
CA THR A 11 1.14 -9.00 -11.40
C THR A 11 -0.07 -9.47 -12.20
N GLN A 12 -0.06 -10.74 -12.64
CA GLN A 12 -1.12 -11.29 -13.47
C GLN A 12 -2.46 -11.35 -12.74
N ASP A 13 -2.47 -11.83 -11.50
CA ASP A 13 -3.67 -11.99 -10.68
C ASP A 13 -4.26 -10.63 -10.32
N LEU A 14 -3.41 -9.67 -9.91
CA LEU A 14 -3.85 -8.30 -9.63
C LEU A 14 -4.43 -7.64 -10.86
N LEU A 15 -3.73 -7.69 -12.01
CA LEU A 15 -4.22 -7.12 -13.28
C LEU A 15 -5.53 -7.77 -13.73
N ALA A 16 -5.67 -9.09 -13.59
CA ALA A 16 -6.89 -9.81 -13.94
C ALA A 16 -8.09 -9.36 -13.10
N VAL A 17 -7.90 -9.05 -11.81
CA VAL A 17 -8.97 -8.51 -10.97
C VAL A 17 -9.32 -7.08 -11.37
N VAL A 18 -8.34 -6.18 -11.48
CA VAL A 18 -8.61 -4.76 -11.73
C VAL A 18 -9.20 -4.49 -13.12
N THR A 19 -8.79 -5.25 -14.14
CA THR A 19 -9.36 -5.12 -15.49
C THR A 19 -10.86 -5.43 -15.52
N ARG A 20 -11.36 -6.34 -14.67
CA ARG A 20 -12.80 -6.68 -14.61
C ARG A 20 -13.67 -5.57 -14.03
N GLU A 21 -13.06 -4.60 -13.35
CA GLU A 21 -13.76 -3.47 -12.72
C GLU A 21 -13.78 -2.21 -13.59
N LEU A 22 -13.20 -2.27 -14.80
CA LEU A 22 -13.19 -1.15 -15.74
C LEU A 22 -14.60 -0.67 -16.08
N GLY A 23 -14.79 0.64 -16.03
CA GLY A 23 -16.08 1.29 -16.24
C GLY A 23 -16.89 1.46 -14.95
N TYR A 24 -16.42 0.95 -13.81
CA TYR A 24 -17.05 1.24 -12.52
C TYR A 24 -17.12 2.76 -12.27
N ARG A 25 -18.27 3.20 -11.78
CA ARG A 25 -18.52 4.60 -11.41
C ARG A 25 -19.05 4.64 -9.98
N GLU A 26 -18.52 5.54 -9.18
CA GLU A 26 -19.05 5.78 -7.83
C GLU A 26 -20.52 6.22 -7.88
N LYS A 27 -21.26 5.87 -6.82
CA LYS A 27 -22.62 6.36 -6.59
C LYS A 27 -22.57 7.74 -5.92
N ALA A 28 -23.74 8.38 -5.80
CA ALA A 28 -23.88 9.66 -5.12
C ALA A 28 -23.24 9.63 -3.71
N GLY A 29 -22.56 10.72 -3.34
CA GLY A 29 -21.87 10.84 -2.06
C GLY A 29 -20.55 10.06 -1.98
N GLN A 30 -19.87 9.79 -3.10
CA GLN A 30 -18.62 9.01 -3.19
C GLN A 30 -18.77 7.54 -2.75
N HIS A 31 -19.98 7.02 -2.77
CA HIS A 31 -20.23 5.66 -2.28
C HIS A 31 -19.79 4.61 -3.31
N THR A 32 -18.96 3.67 -2.88
CA THR A 32 -18.49 2.55 -3.71
C THR A 32 -18.54 1.22 -2.95
N LYS A 33 -18.58 0.10 -3.69
CA LYS A 33 -18.45 -1.24 -3.09
C LYS A 33 -17.08 -1.44 -2.44
N PHE A 34 -16.05 -0.77 -2.96
CA PHE A 34 -14.68 -0.83 -2.45
C PHE A 34 -14.57 -0.12 -1.10
N GLY A 35 -15.10 1.11 -1.00
CA GLY A 35 -15.16 1.85 0.26
C GLY A 35 -16.06 1.17 1.30
N ALA A 36 -17.18 0.57 0.87
CA ALA A 36 -18.04 -0.21 1.76
C ALA A 36 -17.30 -1.43 2.35
N TRP A 37 -16.62 -2.20 1.49
CA TRP A 37 -15.79 -3.34 1.92
C TRP A 37 -14.66 -2.89 2.86
N TYR A 38 -13.96 -1.81 2.53
CA TYR A 38 -12.84 -1.32 3.35
C TYR A 38 -13.32 -0.80 4.73
N ALA A 39 -14.49 -0.16 4.78
CA ALA A 39 -15.13 0.22 6.04
C ALA A 39 -15.46 -1.00 6.91
N ASP A 40 -15.95 -2.09 6.30
CA ASP A 40 -16.25 -3.33 7.02
C ASP A 40 -14.98 -4.05 7.47
N LEU A 41 -13.91 -3.99 6.68
CA LEU A 41 -12.59 -4.52 6.99
C LEU A 41 -11.98 -3.84 8.23
N THR A 42 -12.04 -2.51 8.26
CA THR A 42 -11.42 -1.66 9.29
C THR A 42 -12.34 -1.36 10.48
N LYS A 43 -13.64 -1.68 10.36
CA LYS A 43 -14.69 -1.29 11.33
C LYS A 43 -14.85 0.22 11.48
N ASP A 44 -14.51 0.98 10.44
CA ASP A 44 -14.66 2.43 10.43
C ASP A 44 -15.59 2.89 9.29
N PRO A 45 -16.80 3.40 9.64
CA PRO A 45 -17.79 3.79 8.64
C PRO A 45 -17.36 4.98 7.76
N GLN A 46 -16.34 5.76 8.15
CA GLN A 46 -15.92 6.93 7.38
C GLN A 46 -15.44 6.56 5.97
N TYR A 47 -14.89 5.36 5.79
CA TYR A 47 -14.35 4.88 4.53
C TYR A 47 -15.43 4.57 3.48
N ARG A 48 -16.70 4.44 3.87
CA ARG A 48 -17.79 4.14 2.91
C ARG A 48 -17.95 5.21 1.83
N ASN A 49 -17.60 6.46 2.17
CA ASN A 49 -17.83 7.65 1.35
C ASN A 49 -16.55 8.51 1.21
N ALA A 50 -15.38 7.88 1.29
CA ALA A 50 -14.07 8.53 1.16
C ALA A 50 -13.49 8.37 -0.26
N PRO A 51 -12.48 9.19 -0.65
CA PRO A 51 -11.69 8.94 -1.85
C PRO A 51 -11.15 7.52 -1.87
N TRP A 52 -11.34 6.81 -2.98
CA TRP A 52 -11.33 5.34 -3.02
C TRP A 52 -10.29 4.74 -3.96
N CYS A 53 -9.33 5.54 -4.44
CA CYS A 53 -8.23 5.04 -5.27
C CYS A 53 -7.48 3.88 -4.58
N ASP A 54 -7.04 4.08 -3.35
CA ASP A 54 -6.23 3.11 -2.62
C ASP A 54 -7.07 1.96 -2.02
N MET A 55 -8.30 2.26 -1.58
CA MET A 55 -9.24 1.24 -1.12
C MET A 55 -9.62 0.25 -2.24
N PHE A 56 -9.65 0.71 -3.49
CA PHE A 56 -9.82 -0.17 -4.64
C PHE A 56 -8.61 -1.11 -4.83
N ILE A 57 -7.39 -0.60 -4.67
CA ILE A 57 -6.17 -1.41 -4.75
C ILE A 57 -6.16 -2.50 -3.66
N ALA A 58 -6.48 -2.13 -2.42
CA ALA A 58 -6.60 -3.06 -1.31
C ALA A 58 -7.66 -4.14 -1.58
N TRP A 59 -8.83 -3.75 -2.09
CA TRP A 59 -9.89 -4.71 -2.46
C TRP A 59 -9.43 -5.64 -3.59
N ALA A 60 -8.72 -5.11 -4.58
CA ALA A 60 -8.24 -5.90 -5.70
C ALA A 60 -7.18 -6.92 -5.25
N ALA A 61 -6.28 -6.51 -4.35
CA ALA A 61 -5.29 -7.40 -3.76
C ALA A 61 -5.93 -8.54 -2.95
N ASP A 62 -6.98 -8.25 -2.16
CA ASP A 62 -7.77 -9.26 -1.45
C ASP A 62 -8.41 -10.26 -2.42
N LYS A 63 -9.03 -9.79 -3.50
CA LYS A 63 -9.66 -10.67 -4.51
C LYS A 63 -8.67 -11.46 -5.35
N ALA A 64 -7.47 -10.95 -5.53
CA ALA A 64 -6.38 -11.66 -6.20
C ALA A 64 -5.63 -12.62 -5.25
N GLY A 65 -5.84 -12.53 -3.93
CA GLY A 65 -5.10 -13.34 -2.95
C GLY A 65 -3.65 -12.93 -2.80
N VAL A 66 -3.33 -11.66 -3.06
CA VAL A 66 -1.95 -11.11 -3.08
C VAL A 66 -1.75 -9.97 -2.07
N THR A 67 -2.64 -9.87 -1.08
CA THR A 67 -2.63 -8.82 -0.06
C THR A 67 -1.28 -8.67 0.64
N ASP A 68 -0.57 -9.77 0.94
CA ASP A 68 0.73 -9.72 1.63
C ASP A 68 1.81 -8.97 0.83
N TYR A 69 1.63 -8.82 -0.48
CA TYR A 69 2.59 -8.20 -1.39
C TYR A 69 2.16 -6.81 -1.88
N VAL A 70 0.87 -6.49 -1.77
CA VAL A 70 0.31 -5.20 -2.21
C VAL A 70 -0.07 -4.32 -1.02
N GLY A 71 -0.54 -4.89 0.08
CA GLY A 71 -0.99 -4.18 1.27
C GLY A 71 -2.47 -3.75 1.25
N GLU A 72 -2.94 -3.26 2.41
CA GLU A 72 -4.32 -2.81 2.63
C GLU A 72 -4.32 -1.34 3.08
N PHE A 73 -4.34 -0.40 2.12
CA PHE A 73 -4.24 1.03 2.40
C PHE A 73 -5.46 1.83 1.93
N ALA A 74 -5.70 2.95 2.62
CA ALA A 74 -6.64 4.00 2.21
C ALA A 74 -5.96 5.38 2.07
N TRP A 75 -4.67 5.49 2.42
CA TRP A 75 -3.92 6.72 2.41
C TRP A 75 -2.61 6.55 1.63
N THR A 76 -2.55 7.21 0.47
CA THR A 76 -1.55 6.97 -0.56
C THR A 76 -0.10 7.24 -0.13
N PRO A 77 0.24 8.27 0.68
CA PRO A 77 1.60 8.43 1.19
C PRO A 77 2.06 7.28 2.08
N SER A 78 1.18 6.72 2.93
CA SER A 78 1.52 5.56 3.75
C SER A 78 1.79 4.33 2.91
N HIS A 79 1.03 4.14 1.85
CA HIS A 79 1.22 3.02 0.93
C HIS A 79 2.56 3.13 0.19
N ALA A 80 2.91 4.31 -0.31
CA ALA A 80 4.22 4.55 -0.92
C ALA A 80 5.38 4.32 0.07
N ARG A 81 5.27 4.82 1.31
CA ARG A 81 6.27 4.55 2.37
C ARG A 81 6.41 3.07 2.69
N TRP A 82 5.33 2.31 2.62
CA TRP A 82 5.37 0.87 2.87
C TRP A 82 6.22 0.15 1.81
N PHE A 83 6.07 0.49 0.53
CA PHE A 83 6.96 -0.05 -0.50
C PHE A 83 8.43 0.33 -0.30
N GLU A 84 8.73 1.57 0.14
CA GLU A 84 10.11 1.94 0.50
C GLU A 84 10.65 1.08 1.64
N GLN A 85 9.85 0.80 2.67
CA GLN A 85 10.25 -0.02 3.82
C GLN A 85 10.45 -1.49 3.47
N HIS A 86 9.88 -1.96 2.35
CA HIS A 86 10.00 -3.31 1.84
C HIS A 86 11.03 -3.43 0.69
N ASP A 87 11.90 -2.44 0.51
CA ASP A 87 12.88 -2.32 -0.60
C ASP A 87 12.25 -2.57 -1.99
N ALA A 88 10.99 -2.18 -2.13
CA ALA A 88 10.13 -2.43 -3.27
C ALA A 88 9.68 -1.13 -3.96
N TRP A 89 10.37 -0.01 -3.68
CA TRP A 89 10.15 1.28 -4.33
C TRP A 89 11.13 1.50 -5.49
N THR A 90 10.68 2.08 -6.60
CA THR A 90 11.52 2.38 -7.78
C THR A 90 11.04 3.63 -8.53
N ASP A 91 11.89 4.15 -9.41
CA ASP A 91 11.59 5.19 -10.38
C ASP A 91 11.22 4.64 -11.78
N GLN A 92 11.31 3.32 -11.99
CA GLN A 92 11.05 2.69 -13.29
C GLN A 92 9.62 2.13 -13.37
N PRO A 93 8.84 2.47 -14.41
CA PRO A 93 7.53 1.87 -14.63
C PRO A 93 7.63 0.45 -15.16
N GLU A 94 6.73 -0.42 -14.70
CA GLU A 94 6.60 -1.79 -15.20
C GLU A 94 5.18 -2.32 -14.97
N PRO A 95 4.69 -3.26 -15.80
CA PRO A 95 3.38 -3.87 -15.59
C PRO A 95 3.22 -4.44 -14.17
N GLY A 96 2.07 -4.18 -13.55
CA GLY A 96 1.76 -4.61 -12.18
C GLY A 96 2.24 -3.67 -11.09
N ALA A 97 3.14 -2.73 -11.39
CA ALA A 97 3.56 -1.72 -10.43
C ALA A 97 2.40 -0.79 -10.04
N LEU A 98 2.35 -0.41 -8.76
CA LEU A 98 1.49 0.67 -8.31
C LEU A 98 2.19 1.99 -8.60
N VAL A 99 1.55 2.86 -9.36
CA VAL A 99 2.08 4.18 -9.72
C VAL A 99 1.47 5.25 -8.83
N PHE A 100 2.32 6.07 -8.23
CA PHE A 100 1.91 7.12 -7.29
C PHE A 100 2.13 8.50 -7.87
N PHE A 101 1.16 9.40 -7.67
CA PHE A 101 1.17 10.73 -8.27
C PHE A 101 1.08 11.86 -7.24
N ASP A 102 1.75 12.96 -7.53
CA ASP A 102 1.62 14.25 -6.85
C ASP A 102 1.15 15.29 -7.88
N TRP A 103 -0.08 15.78 -7.73
CA TRP A 103 -0.66 16.71 -8.69
C TRP A 103 -0.07 18.11 -8.58
N ALA A 104 0.37 18.49 -7.38
CA ALA A 104 1.06 19.76 -7.14
C ALA A 104 2.49 19.75 -7.72
N GLY A 105 3.09 18.59 -7.92
CA GLY A 105 4.42 18.42 -8.53
C GLY A 105 5.58 18.69 -7.57
N GLY A 106 5.38 18.49 -6.27
CA GLY A 106 6.45 18.50 -5.27
C GLY A 106 7.33 17.25 -5.32
N ASN A 107 6.93 16.22 -6.08
CA ASN A 107 7.67 15.01 -6.41
C ASN A 107 8.18 14.22 -5.19
N GLY A 108 7.51 14.35 -4.05
CA GLY A 108 7.86 13.67 -2.80
C GLY A 108 6.68 12.90 -2.24
N ILE A 109 6.98 11.80 -1.53
CA ILE A 109 5.95 10.92 -0.94
C ILE A 109 4.90 11.65 -0.09
N PRO A 110 5.25 12.65 0.75
CA PRO A 110 4.24 13.39 1.51
C PRO A 110 3.21 14.14 0.67
N GLY A 111 3.52 14.45 -0.59
CA GLY A 111 2.65 15.13 -1.55
C GLY A 111 1.85 14.18 -2.44
N ILE A 112 1.94 12.86 -2.25
CA ILE A 112 1.19 11.91 -3.08
C ILE A 112 -0.32 12.06 -2.83
N ASP A 113 -1.05 12.36 -3.90
CA ASP A 113 -2.50 12.55 -3.93
C ASP A 113 -3.25 11.32 -4.45
N HIS A 114 -2.60 10.46 -5.23
CA HIS A 114 -3.27 9.42 -5.99
C HIS A 114 -2.40 8.20 -6.26
N VAL A 115 -3.05 7.06 -6.48
CA VAL A 115 -2.43 5.80 -6.88
C VAL A 115 -3.22 5.15 -8.01
N GLY A 116 -2.52 4.48 -8.91
CA GLY A 116 -3.07 3.59 -9.93
C GLY A 116 -2.21 2.34 -10.09
N ILE A 117 -2.55 1.48 -11.05
CA ILE A 117 -1.73 0.32 -11.43
C ILE A 117 -1.27 0.49 -12.87
N VAL A 118 0.00 0.23 -13.13
CA VAL A 118 0.55 0.17 -14.49
C VAL A 118 0.05 -1.11 -15.17
N GLU A 119 -0.77 -0.96 -16.21
CA GLU A 119 -1.23 -2.06 -17.05
C GLU A 119 -0.14 -2.46 -18.04
N LYS A 120 0.50 -1.47 -18.68
CA LYS A 120 1.63 -1.68 -19.61
C LYS A 120 2.44 -0.41 -19.81
N VAL A 121 3.67 -0.58 -20.30
CA VAL A 121 4.53 0.50 -20.78
C VAL A 121 4.81 0.26 -22.26
N GLU A 122 4.47 1.24 -23.10
CA GLU A 122 4.58 1.11 -24.55
C GLU A 122 4.93 2.47 -25.17
N ASN A 123 5.93 2.50 -26.05
CA ASN A 123 6.35 3.72 -26.77
C ASN A 123 6.62 4.93 -25.86
N GLY A 124 7.26 4.71 -24.71
CA GLY A 124 7.55 5.77 -23.73
C GLY A 124 6.30 6.34 -23.04
N LYS A 125 5.16 5.64 -23.10
CA LYS A 125 3.93 6.00 -22.40
C LYS A 125 3.57 4.94 -21.37
N ILE A 126 3.01 5.40 -20.26
CA ILE A 126 2.58 4.55 -19.15
C ILE A 126 1.07 4.42 -19.25
N HIS A 127 0.58 3.21 -19.50
CA HIS A 127 -0.84 2.89 -19.51
C HIS A 127 -1.23 2.40 -18.13
N THR A 128 -2.22 3.04 -17.52
CA THR A 128 -2.63 2.78 -16.14
C THR A 128 -4.10 2.41 -16.06
N ILE A 129 -4.46 1.65 -15.03
CA ILE A 129 -5.84 1.45 -14.57
C ILE A 129 -5.97 2.19 -13.24
N GLU A 130 -6.86 3.16 -13.19
CA GLU A 130 -6.98 4.09 -12.05
C GLU A 130 -8.43 4.16 -11.59
N ALA A 131 -8.64 3.95 -10.29
CA ALA A 131 -9.89 4.15 -9.58
C ALA A 131 -9.99 5.57 -9.02
N ASN A 132 -11.19 6.10 -8.86
CA ASN A 132 -11.42 7.48 -8.40
C ASN A 132 -10.72 8.55 -9.26
N VAL A 133 -10.42 8.23 -10.53
CA VAL A 133 -9.85 9.18 -11.49
C VAL A 133 -10.96 9.98 -12.17
N ASP A 134 -10.64 11.21 -12.56
CA ASP A 134 -11.61 12.17 -13.11
C ASP A 134 -12.85 12.26 -12.20
N LYS A 135 -12.56 12.30 -10.89
CA LYS A 135 -13.46 12.33 -9.72
C LYS A 135 -14.24 11.04 -9.45
N VAL A 136 -14.76 10.36 -10.45
CA VAL A 136 -15.81 9.35 -10.23
C VAL A 136 -15.55 7.98 -10.85
N TRP A 137 -14.51 7.83 -11.66
CA TRP A 137 -14.35 6.68 -12.56
C TRP A 137 -13.26 5.72 -12.12
N LEU A 138 -13.47 4.44 -12.44
CA LEU A 138 -12.43 3.44 -12.63
C LEU A 138 -12.23 3.23 -14.12
N LYS A 139 -11.09 3.68 -14.66
CA LYS A 139 -10.82 3.57 -16.10
C LYS A 139 -9.33 3.56 -16.43
N ARG A 140 -9.05 3.28 -17.69
CA ARG A 140 -7.71 3.42 -18.25
C ARG A 140 -7.32 4.89 -18.40
N LYS A 141 -6.05 5.19 -18.13
CA LYS A 141 -5.41 6.47 -18.47
C LYS A 141 -4.09 6.19 -19.16
N VAL A 142 -3.61 7.21 -19.87
CA VAL A 142 -2.25 7.24 -20.40
C VAL A 142 -1.57 8.42 -19.73
N ARG A 143 -0.44 8.15 -19.09
CA ARG A 143 0.31 9.10 -18.27
C ARG A 143 1.69 9.32 -18.87
N ASP A 144 2.16 10.56 -18.73
CA ASP A 144 3.57 10.90 -18.78
C ASP A 144 4.15 10.95 -17.36
N GLU A 145 5.47 11.07 -17.25
CA GLU A 145 6.20 11.01 -15.98
C GLU A 145 6.15 12.30 -15.15
N SER A 146 5.64 13.43 -15.69
CA SER A 146 5.79 14.75 -15.06
C SER A 146 5.13 14.91 -13.68
N LYS A 147 4.21 14.01 -13.33
CA LYS A 147 3.46 14.02 -12.07
C LYS A 147 3.63 12.73 -11.26
N ILE A 148 4.53 11.85 -11.69
CA ILE A 148 4.78 10.58 -11.03
C ILE A 148 5.85 10.79 -9.96
N VAL A 149 5.57 10.33 -8.75
CA VAL A 149 6.52 10.34 -7.63
C VAL A 149 7.37 9.08 -7.64
N GLY A 150 6.79 7.96 -8.03
CA GLY A 150 7.49 6.68 -8.16
C GLY A 150 6.51 5.51 -8.21
N TYR A 151 7.07 4.32 -8.07
CA TYR A 151 6.35 3.06 -8.24
C TYR A 151 6.63 2.10 -7.10
N GLY A 152 5.58 1.45 -6.61
CA GLY A 152 5.66 0.31 -5.70
C GLY A 152 5.57 -1.00 -6.48
N LEU A 153 6.46 -1.96 -6.18
CA LEU A 153 6.58 -3.22 -6.89
C LEU A 153 6.13 -4.41 -6.02
N PRO A 154 4.88 -4.86 -6.13
CA PRO A 154 4.39 -5.98 -5.32
C PRO A 154 5.25 -7.24 -5.39
N ARG A 155 5.75 -7.60 -6.58
CA ARG A 155 6.60 -8.79 -6.72
C ARG A 155 7.92 -8.70 -5.94
N LYS A 156 8.48 -7.49 -5.77
CA LYS A 156 9.69 -7.29 -4.97
C LYS A 156 9.42 -7.44 -3.48
N VAL A 157 8.22 -7.13 -3.01
CA VAL A 157 7.83 -7.41 -1.63
C VAL A 157 7.89 -8.92 -1.35
N ARG A 158 7.46 -9.76 -2.30
CA ARG A 158 7.63 -11.21 -2.18
C ARG A 158 9.12 -11.60 -2.08
N GLU A 159 9.98 -11.00 -2.89
CA GLU A 159 11.42 -11.25 -2.86
C GLU A 159 12.02 -10.87 -1.50
N THR A 160 11.65 -9.73 -0.91
CA THR A 160 12.18 -9.31 0.39
C THR A 160 11.67 -10.16 1.56
N LEU A 161 10.42 -10.61 1.50
CA LEU A 161 9.86 -11.54 2.48
C LEU A 161 10.47 -12.94 2.39
N THR A 162 10.89 -13.38 1.19
CA THR A 162 11.51 -14.71 0.99
C THR A 162 13.00 -14.72 1.25
N THR A 163 13.68 -13.59 1.09
CA THR A 163 15.13 -13.45 1.31
C THR A 163 15.51 -13.06 2.73
N SER A 164 14.56 -12.61 3.56
CA SER A 164 14.77 -12.36 5.00
C SER A 164 15.02 -13.67 5.74
N PRO A 165 16.27 -14.02 6.11
CA PRO A 165 16.53 -15.25 6.82
C PRO A 165 16.29 -15.00 8.31
N THR A 166 15.52 -15.89 8.95
CA THR A 166 15.70 -16.15 10.38
C THR A 166 17.07 -16.81 10.55
N THR A 167 18.14 -16.02 10.55
CA THR A 167 19.44 -16.46 11.06
C THR A 167 19.52 -16.01 12.51
N VAL A 168 18.94 -16.82 13.41
CA VAL A 168 19.50 -16.91 14.75
C VAL A 168 20.80 -17.69 14.58
N GLU A 169 21.89 -16.99 14.29
CA GLU A 169 23.23 -17.55 14.43
C GLU A 169 23.42 -17.80 15.93
N LEU A 170 23.20 -19.04 16.36
CA LEU A 170 23.72 -19.49 17.65
C LEU A 170 25.24 -19.36 17.55
N ARG A 171 25.79 -18.34 18.21
CA ARG A 171 27.23 -18.21 18.38
C ARG A 171 27.75 -19.50 19.03
N PRO A 172 28.73 -20.21 18.43
CA PRO A 172 29.32 -21.41 19.04
C PRO A 172 30.05 -21.10 20.36
N ASP A 173 30.35 -19.83 20.64
CA ASP A 173 31.15 -19.40 21.79
C ASP A 173 30.38 -19.39 23.12
N ALA A 174 29.05 -19.53 23.08
CA ALA A 174 28.22 -19.51 24.30
C ALA A 174 28.26 -20.82 25.12
N VAL A 175 29.02 -21.83 24.67
CA VAL A 175 29.14 -23.13 25.37
C VAL A 175 30.40 -23.24 26.24
N THR A 176 31.24 -22.20 26.28
CA THR A 176 32.53 -22.28 27.03
C THR A 176 32.62 -21.22 28.15
N ALA A 177 31.74 -21.34 29.13
CA ALA A 177 31.99 -20.87 30.50
C ALA A 177 31.63 -22.05 31.43
N VAL A 178 32.50 -23.07 31.55
CA VAL A 178 33.60 -23.11 32.52
C VAL A 178 33.14 -22.45 33.83
N ALA A 179 32.46 -23.17 34.74
CA ALA A 179 33.01 -24.25 35.54
C ALA A 179 34.44 -23.93 36.03
N ASN A 180 34.56 -22.96 36.96
CA ASN A 180 35.44 -23.07 38.13
C ASN A 180 35.09 -21.98 39.18
N PRO A 181 35.05 -22.32 40.49
CA PRO A 181 34.62 -21.44 41.57
C PRO A 181 35.77 -20.57 42.13
N SER A 182 35.42 -19.40 42.67
CA SER A 182 36.33 -18.56 43.47
C SER A 182 36.79 -19.27 44.75
N PRO A 183 38.03 -19.03 45.24
CA PRO A 183 38.54 -19.65 46.46
C PRO A 183 38.04 -18.92 47.70
N GLY A 184 37.51 -19.68 48.66
CA GLY A 184 37.25 -19.22 50.02
C GLY A 184 35.78 -19.39 50.43
N LEU A 185 35.48 -20.52 51.05
CA LEU A 185 34.71 -20.70 52.29
C LEU A 185 34.38 -22.21 52.46
N ASP A 186 34.59 -22.68 53.68
CA ASP A 186 34.59 -24.03 54.27
C ASP A 186 33.74 -25.17 53.64
N PRO A 187 34.23 -26.44 53.63
CA PRO A 187 33.50 -27.58 53.07
C PRO A 187 32.74 -28.35 54.17
N THR A 188 31.46 -28.02 54.43
CA THR A 188 30.48 -28.99 54.98
C THR A 188 29.04 -28.47 54.82
N ALA A 189 28.45 -28.66 53.64
CA ALA A 189 27.00 -28.85 53.50
C ALA A 189 26.67 -29.23 52.06
N ALA A 190 26.29 -30.48 51.86
CA ALA A 190 25.69 -30.97 50.63
C ALA A 190 24.27 -30.41 50.48
N VAL A 191 23.92 -29.87 49.30
CA VAL A 191 22.56 -30.03 48.74
C VAL A 191 22.68 -30.14 47.22
N ALA A 192 22.22 -31.28 46.70
CA ALA A 192 22.19 -31.59 45.28
C ALA A 192 21.04 -30.87 44.57
N THR A 193 21.30 -30.34 43.37
CA THR A 193 20.28 -30.17 42.33
C THR A 193 20.90 -30.43 40.96
N THR A 194 20.63 -31.63 40.45
CA THR A 194 20.85 -32.05 39.05
C THR A 194 19.91 -31.28 38.12
N VAL A 195 20.45 -30.59 37.11
CA VAL A 195 19.68 -30.13 35.95
C VAL A 195 19.58 -31.29 34.96
N LEU A 196 18.41 -31.92 34.90
CA LEU A 196 18.07 -32.87 33.86
C LEU A 196 17.48 -32.10 32.67
N ALA A 197 18.22 -32.03 31.58
CA ALA A 197 17.70 -31.59 30.29
C ALA A 197 16.73 -32.64 29.75
N LEU A 198 15.50 -32.23 29.44
CA LEU A 198 14.54 -33.03 28.69
C LEU A 198 13.96 -32.15 27.58
N ALA A 199 14.36 -32.48 26.36
CA ALA A 199 13.73 -32.02 25.14
C ALA A 199 12.31 -32.59 25.05
N LEU A 200 11.34 -31.75 24.69
CA LEU A 200 10.07 -32.19 24.16
C LEU A 200 9.77 -31.41 22.88
N ALA A 201 10.08 -32.06 21.76
CA ALA A 201 9.38 -31.84 20.51
C ALA A 201 8.15 -32.76 20.50
N ALA A 202 6.96 -32.16 20.61
CA ALA A 202 5.63 -32.73 20.37
C ALA A 202 4.65 -31.53 20.42
N SER A 203 3.57 -31.38 19.66
CA SER A 203 2.95 -32.11 18.55
C SER A 203 1.79 -31.23 18.04
N LEU A 204 1.48 -31.35 16.75
CA LEU A 204 0.19 -31.16 16.06
C LEU A 204 -0.68 -29.89 16.25
N VAL A 205 -0.87 -29.22 15.10
CA VAL A 205 -2.16 -28.97 14.40
C VAL A 205 -3.36 -28.44 15.20
N ALA A 206 -3.89 -27.32 14.68
CA ALA A 206 -5.22 -26.74 14.91
C ALA A 206 -5.44 -25.97 16.22
N THR A 207 -5.19 -24.67 16.16
CA THR A 207 -6.20 -23.63 16.46
C THR A 207 -5.67 -22.29 15.95
N GLY A 208 -6.57 -21.48 15.37
CA GLY A 208 -6.24 -20.37 14.46
C GLY A 208 -5.14 -19.42 14.93
N ILE A 209 -4.04 -19.41 14.17
CA ILE A 209 -3.14 -18.26 14.16
C ILE A 209 -3.93 -17.12 13.50
N HIS A 210 -4.59 -16.32 14.32
CA HIS A 210 -4.91 -14.96 13.94
C HIS A 210 -3.56 -14.25 13.78
N VAL A 211 -3.08 -14.19 12.54
CA VAL A 211 -2.04 -13.23 12.17
C VAL A 211 -2.60 -11.87 12.58
N ARG A 212 -1.95 -11.24 13.56
CA ARG A 212 -2.32 -9.90 14.01
C ARG A 212 -2.15 -8.99 12.80
N ARG A 213 -3.28 -8.56 12.23
CA ARG A 213 -3.33 -7.44 11.29
C ARG A 213 -2.52 -6.30 11.90
N PHE A 214 -1.42 -5.92 11.25
CA PHE A 214 -0.65 -4.77 11.68
C PHE A 214 -1.56 -3.54 11.69
N ALA A 215 -1.44 -2.77 12.76
CA ALA A 215 -2.32 -1.66 13.07
C ALA A 215 -2.35 -0.64 11.92
N VAL A 216 -3.54 -0.38 11.41
CA VAL A 216 -3.84 0.77 10.55
C VAL A 216 -3.47 2.04 11.33
N SER A 217 -2.47 2.78 10.85
CA SER A 217 -2.16 4.10 11.37
C SER A 217 -3.31 5.04 11.03
N THR A 218 -4.13 5.40 12.03
CA THR A 218 -5.20 6.38 11.88
C THR A 218 -4.60 7.78 11.73
N GLY A 219 -4.30 8.16 10.48
CA GLY A 219 -3.96 9.53 10.12
C GLY A 219 -5.14 10.44 10.42
N ARG A 220 -4.98 11.34 11.39
CA ARG A 220 -6.01 12.30 11.81
C ARG A 220 -6.30 13.27 10.65
N HIS A 221 -7.49 13.15 10.05
CA HIS A 221 -7.95 14.01 8.95
C HIS A 221 -8.05 15.49 9.38
N ARG A 222 -7.17 16.34 8.86
CA ARG A 222 -7.37 17.80 8.91
C ARG A 222 -7.90 18.27 7.56
N ARG A 223 -9.23 18.40 7.44
CA ARG A 223 -9.83 19.12 6.30
C ARG A 223 -9.34 20.56 6.34
N LYS A 224 -8.55 21.00 5.35
CA LYS A 224 -8.46 22.43 5.05
C LYS A 224 -9.74 22.81 4.30
N ALA A 225 -10.63 23.52 4.98
CA ALA A 225 -11.74 24.21 4.32
C ALA A 225 -11.16 25.23 3.33
N ARG A 226 -11.53 25.12 2.05
CA ARG A 226 -11.19 26.12 1.05
C ARG A 226 -12.21 27.26 1.18
N ALA A 227 -11.76 28.42 1.66
CA ALA A 227 -12.57 29.63 1.68
C ALA A 227 -12.93 30.03 0.23
N ALA A 228 -14.22 30.25 -0.02
CA ALA A 228 -14.72 30.84 -1.24
C ALA A 228 -14.34 32.33 -1.25
N ALA A 229 -13.51 32.74 -2.21
CA ALA A 229 -13.34 34.13 -2.55
C ALA A 229 -14.35 34.46 -3.66
N ALA A 230 -15.40 35.20 -3.28
CA ALA A 230 -16.28 35.88 -4.21
C ALA A 230 -15.50 37.04 -4.83
N ALA A 231 -15.36 37.04 -6.15
CA ALA A 231 -14.96 38.22 -6.90
C ALA A 231 -16.21 38.79 -7.56
N ASP A 232 -16.70 39.86 -6.94
CA ASP A 232 -17.62 40.84 -7.49
C ASP A 232 -17.02 41.38 -8.80
N THR A 233 -17.75 41.26 -9.91
CA THR A 233 -17.44 42.01 -11.12
C THR A 233 -18.75 42.49 -11.71
N GLN A 234 -18.88 43.80 -11.59
CA GLN A 234 -20.04 44.57 -11.94
C GLN A 234 -20.44 44.44 -13.40
N ILE A 235 -21.75 44.41 -13.56
CA ILE A 235 -22.49 44.50 -14.80
C ILE A 235 -22.23 45.89 -15.39
N THR A 236 -21.60 45.94 -16.57
CA THR A 236 -21.62 47.13 -17.43
C THR A 236 -22.40 46.78 -18.70
N GLU A 237 -23.66 47.20 -18.72
CA GLU A 237 -24.49 47.18 -19.93
C GLU A 237 -23.92 48.15 -20.97
N THR A 238 -23.68 47.66 -22.18
CA THR A 238 -23.42 48.48 -23.36
C THR A 238 -24.69 48.52 -24.23
N PRO A 239 -25.23 49.69 -24.60
CA PRO A 239 -26.50 49.76 -25.33
C PRO A 239 -26.34 49.40 -26.81
N ARG A 240 -27.23 48.52 -27.31
CA ARG A 240 -27.38 48.20 -28.73
C ARG A 240 -27.84 49.43 -29.51
N ARG A 241 -27.01 49.94 -30.42
CA ARG A 241 -27.47 50.76 -31.56
C ARG A 241 -28.11 49.82 -32.60
N ARG A 242 -29.38 50.02 -32.88
CA ARG A 242 -30.09 49.44 -34.03
C ARG A 242 -30.09 50.48 -35.14
N ALA A 243 -29.53 50.12 -36.30
CA ALA A 243 -29.58 50.91 -37.52
C ALA A 243 -30.86 50.62 -38.31
N LEU A 244 -31.50 51.69 -38.80
CA LEU A 244 -32.14 51.95 -40.11
C LEU A 244 -33.01 50.85 -40.74
N THR A 245 -34.27 51.10 -41.11
CA THR A 245 -34.71 51.86 -42.32
C THR A 245 -36.26 51.87 -42.37
N PRO A 246 -36.91 52.58 -43.33
CA PRO A 246 -36.49 53.72 -44.15
C PRO A 246 -37.19 55.04 -43.78
#